data_AF-A0A952TE14-F1
#
_entry.id   AF-A0A952TE14-F1
#
_cell.length_a   1.000
_cell.length_b   1.000
_cell.length_c   1.000
_cell.angle_alpha   90.00
_cell.angle_beta   90.00
_cell.angle_gamma   90.00
#
_symmetry.space_group_name_H-M   'P 1'
#
loop_
_entity.id
_entity.type
_entity.pdbx_description
1 polymer ?
#
loop_
_entity_poly.entity_id
_entity_poly.type
_entity_poly.pdbx_seq_one_letter_code
_entity_poly.pdbx_strand_id
1 'polypeptide(L)'
;MKKILVFVLSAAALTSCKSNPHKAEEIDTKIESSDMVTGDTSVGVKDGNMIVQKKVRMNEELRRLQYEVYELEDRVFGNRKYGSLGLYGVLRDCRLRMSDPKNGGDGKLKWTEPMDRVTDKEDEFKIGVEDNAKLVGVSEEFLKDRLDRFKGYKSLLHKRQDEYEEKVSICKAELRAQKASNGTVNE
;
A
#
# COMPACT_ATOMS: atom_id res chain seq x y z
N MET A 1 -33.92 32.69 41.19
CA MET A 1 -32.58 32.54 40.58
C MET A 1 -32.19 31.09 40.19
N LYS A 2 -33.01 30.05 40.46
CA LYS A 2 -32.74 28.66 40.03
C LYS A 2 -33.22 28.28 38.60
N LYS A 3 -34.07 29.10 37.97
CA LYS A 3 -34.65 28.81 36.65
C LYS A 3 -33.81 29.28 35.46
N ILE A 4 -32.79 30.11 35.68
CA ILE A 4 -31.90 30.62 34.61
C ILE A 4 -30.77 29.63 34.31
N LEU A 5 -30.38 28.79 35.29
CA LEU A 5 -29.27 27.84 35.13
C LEU A 5 -29.60 26.65 34.20
N VAL A 6 -30.88 26.31 34.03
CA VAL A 6 -31.32 25.15 33.21
C VAL A 6 -31.35 25.49 31.72
N PHE A 7 -31.49 26.78 31.36
CA PHE A 7 -31.56 27.19 29.96
C PHE A 7 -30.18 27.25 29.29
N VAL A 8 -29.12 27.53 30.06
CA VAL A 8 -27.74 27.62 29.53
C VAL A 8 -27.16 26.24 29.23
N LEU A 9 -27.56 25.20 29.96
CA LEU A 9 -27.09 23.82 29.73
C LEU A 9 -27.70 23.16 28.48
N SER A 10 -28.84 23.66 28.00
CA SER A 10 -29.54 23.10 26.83
C SER A 10 -29.04 23.66 25.49
N ALA A 11 -28.33 24.80 25.50
CA ALA A 11 -27.79 25.42 24.29
C ALA A 11 -26.42 24.88 23.84
N ALA A 12 -25.69 24.17 24.71
CA ALA A 12 -24.39 23.58 24.40
C ALA A 12 -24.48 22.23 23.65
N ALA A 13 -25.68 21.68 23.46
CA ALA A 13 -25.88 20.37 22.83
C ALA A 13 -25.98 20.40 21.28
N LEU A 14 -25.97 21.58 20.65
CA LEU A 14 -26.21 21.72 19.20
C LEU A 14 -24.96 21.99 18.35
N THR A 15 -23.75 22.07 18.93
CA THR A 15 -22.52 22.37 18.16
C THR A 15 -21.71 21.14 17.73
N SER A 16 -22.17 19.92 18.01
CA SER A 16 -21.58 18.71 17.41
C SER A 16 -22.12 18.46 16.00
N CYS A 17 -22.00 19.45 15.11
CA CYS A 17 -22.07 19.20 13.69
C CYS A 17 -20.85 18.35 13.33
N LYS A 18 -21.09 17.05 13.19
CA LYS A 18 -20.14 16.03 12.73
C LYS A 18 -19.58 16.48 11.38
N SER A 19 -18.44 17.17 11.41
CA SER A 19 -17.65 17.51 10.22
C SER A 19 -17.34 16.22 9.49
N ASN A 20 -17.92 16.01 8.30
CA ASN A 20 -17.61 14.85 7.47
C ASN A 20 -16.17 15.02 6.92
N PRO A 21 -15.19 14.20 7.36
CA PRO A 21 -13.79 14.35 6.95
C PRO A 21 -13.52 13.98 5.48
N HIS A 22 -14.55 13.48 4.78
CA HIS A 22 -14.49 13.10 3.37
C HIS A 22 -15.20 14.11 2.45
N LYS A 23 -15.69 15.24 2.97
CA LYS A 23 -16.27 16.30 2.15
C LYS A 23 -15.19 16.96 1.29
N ALA A 24 -15.47 17.13 0.00
CA ALA A 24 -14.58 17.87 -0.90
C ALA A 24 -14.55 19.35 -0.50
N GLU A 25 -13.35 19.91 -0.37
CA GLU A 25 -13.13 21.33 -0.11
C GLU A 25 -12.88 22.07 -1.41
N GLU A 26 -13.34 23.33 -1.50
CA GLU A 26 -13.00 24.21 -2.61
C GLU A 26 -11.56 24.68 -2.44
N ILE A 27 -10.73 24.40 -3.45
CA ILE A 27 -9.32 24.78 -3.46
C ILE A 27 -9.14 25.89 -4.50
N ASP A 28 -8.60 27.05 -4.10
CA ASP A 28 -8.22 28.07 -5.07
C ASP A 28 -7.01 27.62 -5.89
N THR A 29 -7.26 27.42 -7.19
CA THR A 29 -6.27 26.94 -8.16
C THR A 29 -5.71 28.04 -9.05
N LYS A 30 -5.99 29.31 -8.76
CA LYS A 30 -5.40 30.44 -9.49
C LYS A 30 -3.90 30.55 -9.18
N ILE A 31 -3.12 30.73 -10.24
CA ILE A 31 -1.67 30.95 -10.20
C ILE A 31 -1.40 32.19 -11.04
N GLU A 32 -0.63 33.12 -10.51
CA GLU A 32 -0.19 34.31 -11.23
C GLU A 32 1.00 33.95 -12.13
N SER A 33 1.06 34.54 -13.32
CA SER A 33 2.14 34.28 -14.28
C SER A 33 2.33 32.78 -14.57
N SER A 34 1.23 32.06 -14.83
CA SER A 34 1.28 30.61 -15.04
C SER A 34 1.81 30.27 -16.43
N ASP A 35 2.87 29.46 -16.49
CA ASP A 35 3.34 28.80 -17.71
C ASP A 35 3.12 27.29 -17.63
N MET A 36 2.67 26.71 -18.73
CA MET A 36 2.43 25.26 -18.84
C MET A 36 3.75 24.56 -19.16
N VAL A 37 4.13 23.56 -18.34
CA VAL A 37 5.30 22.70 -18.60
C VAL A 37 4.88 21.46 -19.39
N THR A 38 3.83 20.79 -18.90
CA THR A 38 3.22 19.60 -19.51
C THR A 38 1.70 19.71 -19.38
N GLY A 39 0.94 18.90 -20.13
CA GLY A 39 -0.52 19.01 -20.21
C GLY A 39 -1.29 18.94 -18.87
N ASP A 40 -0.64 18.48 -17.80
CA ASP A 40 -1.18 18.38 -16.43
C ASP A 40 -0.39 19.21 -15.38
N THR A 41 0.70 19.87 -15.78
CA THR A 41 1.65 20.55 -14.88
C THR A 41 1.93 21.97 -15.34
N SER A 42 1.73 22.92 -14.42
CA SER A 42 2.02 24.35 -14.63
C SER A 42 2.93 24.88 -13.53
N VAL A 43 3.78 25.85 -13.86
CA VAL A 43 4.57 26.63 -12.90
C VAL A 43 4.03 28.05 -12.86
N GLY A 44 4.13 28.72 -11.72
CA GLY A 44 3.89 30.15 -11.63
C GLY A 44 4.06 30.63 -10.20
N VAL A 45 3.48 31.78 -9.87
CA VAL A 45 3.59 32.42 -8.56
C VAL A 45 2.25 32.36 -7.83
N LYS A 46 2.27 31.93 -6.57
CA LYS A 46 1.12 32.00 -5.66
C LYS A 46 1.59 32.54 -4.32
N ASP A 47 0.93 33.59 -3.82
CA ASP A 47 1.28 34.25 -2.56
C ASP A 47 2.76 34.69 -2.50
N GLY A 48 3.29 35.20 -3.62
CA GLY A 48 4.69 35.63 -3.75
C GLY A 48 5.73 34.49 -3.86
N ASN A 49 5.31 33.24 -3.80
CA ASN A 49 6.19 32.07 -3.92
C ASN A 49 6.06 31.40 -5.29
N MET A 50 7.18 30.95 -5.85
CA MET A 50 7.15 30.08 -7.03
C MET A 50 6.61 28.71 -6.64
N ILE A 51 5.55 28.26 -7.31
CA ILE A 51 4.94 26.95 -7.10
C ILE A 51 4.84 26.18 -8.40
N VAL A 52 4.95 24.85 -8.30
CA VAL A 52 4.57 23.91 -9.34
C VAL A 52 3.22 23.33 -8.94
N GLN A 53 2.22 23.45 -9.82
CA GLN A 53 0.90 22.87 -9.61
C GLN A 53 0.67 21.76 -10.64
N LYS A 54 0.27 20.60 -10.13
CA LYS A 54 -0.15 19.46 -10.94
C LYS A 54 -1.64 19.21 -10.74
N LYS A 55 -2.42 19.22 -11.82
CA LYS A 55 -3.86 18.94 -11.80
C LYS A 55 -4.12 17.54 -12.34
N VAL A 56 -4.52 16.62 -11.46
CA VAL A 56 -4.81 15.23 -11.83
C VAL A 56 -6.27 14.89 -11.60
N ARG A 57 -6.83 14.04 -12.46
CA ARG A 57 -8.14 13.41 -12.21
C ARG A 57 -7.94 12.31 -11.17
N MET A 58 -8.61 12.41 -10.04
CA MET A 58 -8.40 11.49 -8.91
C MET A 58 -8.69 10.02 -9.25
N ASN A 59 -9.60 9.75 -10.18
CA ASN A 59 -9.84 8.37 -10.66
C ASN A 59 -8.64 7.81 -11.43
N GLU A 60 -7.93 8.64 -12.19
CA GLU A 60 -6.72 8.22 -12.90
C GLU A 60 -5.57 8.00 -11.92
N GLU A 61 -5.45 8.87 -10.91
CA GLU A 61 -4.47 8.71 -9.84
C GLU A 61 -4.67 7.40 -9.08
N LEU A 62 -5.93 7.09 -8.74
CA LEU A 62 -6.28 5.83 -8.10
C LEU A 62 -5.91 4.64 -8.98
N ARG A 63 -6.24 4.68 -10.27
CA ARG A 63 -5.91 3.61 -11.22
C ARG A 63 -4.40 3.40 -11.34
N ARG A 64 -3.62 4.47 -11.45
CA ARG A 64 -2.16 4.41 -11.48
C ARG A 64 -1.61 3.78 -10.21
N LEU A 65 -2.07 4.26 -9.05
CA LEU A 65 -1.61 3.77 -7.76
C LEU A 65 -1.96 2.29 -7.54
N GLN A 66 -3.13 1.84 -7.99
CA GLN A 66 -3.51 0.43 -7.99
C GLN A 66 -2.51 -0.43 -8.78
N TYR A 67 -2.19 -0.03 -10.02
CA TYR A 67 -1.23 -0.77 -10.82
C TYR A 67 0.17 -0.82 -10.18
N GLU A 68 0.63 0.31 -9.62
CA GLU A 68 1.91 0.34 -8.91
C GLU A 68 1.93 -0.60 -7.69
N VAL A 69 0.84 -0.61 -6.90
CA VAL A 69 0.72 -1.49 -5.73
C VAL A 69 0.70 -2.96 -6.15
N TYR A 70 -0.05 -3.33 -7.18
CA TYR A 70 -0.09 -4.71 -7.66
C TYR A 70 1.24 -5.16 -8.27
N GLU A 71 1.93 -4.29 -9.00
CA GLU A 71 3.27 -4.60 -9.52
C GLU A 71 4.28 -4.81 -8.37
N LEU A 72 4.24 -3.95 -7.35
CA LEU A 72 5.07 -4.10 -6.15
C LEU A 72 4.73 -5.39 -5.40
N GLU A 73 3.45 -5.72 -5.26
CA GLU A 73 3.01 -6.95 -4.62
C GLU A 73 3.55 -8.18 -5.36
N ASP A 74 3.43 -8.21 -6.69
CA ASP A 74 3.97 -9.28 -7.54
C ASP A 74 5.49 -9.40 -7.42
N ARG A 75 6.21 -8.28 -7.23
CA ARG A 75 7.66 -8.28 -7.02
C ARG A 75 8.03 -8.83 -5.64
N VAL A 76 7.33 -8.40 -4.60
CA VAL A 76 7.60 -8.76 -3.19
C VAL A 76 7.21 -10.21 -2.92
N PHE A 77 5.98 -10.60 -3.27
CA PHE A 77 5.39 -11.90 -2.90
C PHE A 77 5.32 -12.91 -4.05
N GLY A 78 5.48 -12.44 -5.29
CA GLY A 78 5.35 -13.29 -6.47
C GLY A 78 3.94 -13.31 -7.02
N ASN A 79 3.80 -13.97 -8.17
CA ASN A 79 2.53 -14.12 -8.86
C ASN A 79 2.35 -15.57 -9.31
N ARG A 80 1.34 -16.25 -8.77
CA ARG A 80 1.06 -17.66 -9.09
C ARG A 80 0.65 -17.87 -10.55
N LYS A 81 -0.08 -16.92 -11.15
CA LYS A 81 -0.55 -17.01 -12.54
C LYS A 81 0.62 -16.95 -13.53
N TYR A 82 1.62 -16.13 -13.24
CA TYR A 82 2.79 -15.94 -14.10
C TYR A 82 4.04 -16.73 -13.64
N GLY A 83 3.94 -17.51 -12.56
CA GLY A 83 5.04 -18.33 -12.04
C GLY A 83 6.17 -17.55 -11.37
N SER A 84 5.98 -16.27 -11.05
CA SER A 84 6.95 -15.49 -10.30
C SER A 84 6.95 -15.91 -8.83
N LEU A 85 8.14 -16.20 -8.28
CA LEU A 85 8.32 -16.45 -6.85
C LEU A 85 8.34 -15.18 -6.02
N GLY A 86 8.60 -14.03 -6.64
CA GLY A 86 8.91 -12.78 -5.93
C GLY A 86 10.13 -12.91 -5.01
N LEU A 87 10.44 -11.83 -4.30
CA LEU A 87 11.53 -11.80 -3.33
C LEU A 87 11.29 -12.78 -2.17
N TYR A 88 10.05 -12.88 -1.69
CA TYR A 88 9.66 -13.81 -0.64
C TYR A 88 9.92 -15.27 -1.03
N GLY A 89 9.49 -15.69 -2.22
CA GLY A 89 9.70 -17.06 -2.68
C GLY A 89 11.18 -17.36 -2.93
N VAL A 90 11.96 -16.39 -3.42
CA VAL A 90 13.43 -16.51 -3.54
C VAL A 90 14.08 -16.67 -2.17
N LEU A 91 13.66 -15.90 -1.17
CA LEU A 91 14.16 -16.02 0.20
C LEU A 91 13.83 -17.40 0.78
N ARG A 92 12.59 -17.88 0.59
CA ARG A 92 12.15 -19.21 1.04
C ARG A 92 12.99 -20.32 0.40
N ASP A 93 13.20 -20.26 -0.91
CA ASP A 93 14.03 -21.23 -1.63
C ASP A 93 15.49 -21.20 -1.14
N CYS A 94 16.04 -20.00 -0.91
CA CYS A 94 17.38 -19.86 -0.37
C CYS A 94 17.51 -20.49 1.03
N ARG A 95 16.57 -20.22 1.93
CA ARG A 95 16.54 -20.83 3.28
C ARG A 95 16.39 -22.34 3.22
N LEU A 96 15.58 -22.86 2.29
CA LEU A 96 15.44 -24.29 2.07
C LEU A 96 16.77 -24.93 1.64
N ARG A 97 17.50 -24.29 0.71
CA ARG A 97 18.83 -24.76 0.28
C ARG A 97 19.86 -24.71 1.40
N MET A 98 19.81 -23.70 2.27
CA MET A 98 20.68 -23.65 3.45
C MET A 98 20.41 -24.77 4.45
N SER A 99 19.16 -25.23 4.55
CA SER A 99 18.80 -26.37 5.40
C SER A 99 19.10 -27.72 4.76
N ASP A 100 19.36 -27.78 3.45
CA ASP A 100 19.66 -29.05 2.77
C ASP A 100 20.97 -29.65 3.32
N PRO A 101 20.96 -30.92 3.79
CA PRO A 101 22.17 -31.61 4.23
C PRO A 101 23.30 -31.60 3.20
N LYS A 102 22.99 -31.58 1.90
CA LYS A 102 23.99 -31.49 0.83
C LYS A 102 24.81 -30.20 0.88
N ASN A 103 24.25 -29.12 1.44
CA ASN A 103 24.91 -27.84 1.63
C ASN A 103 25.40 -27.66 3.08
N GLY A 104 25.35 -28.70 3.92
CA GLY A 104 25.77 -28.61 5.33
C GLY A 104 24.67 -28.13 6.27
N GLY A 105 23.41 -28.16 5.82
CA GLY A 105 22.25 -27.87 6.64
C GLY A 105 21.83 -29.04 7.53
N ASP A 106 20.92 -28.77 8.46
CA ASP A 106 20.41 -29.72 9.46
C ASP A 106 19.20 -30.54 8.98
N GLY A 107 18.76 -30.35 7.73
CA GLY A 107 17.56 -30.96 7.16
C GLY A 107 16.25 -30.41 7.70
N LYS A 108 16.26 -29.40 8.59
CA LYS A 108 15.05 -28.86 9.22
C LYS A 108 14.57 -27.63 8.47
N LEU A 109 13.26 -27.56 8.26
CA LEU A 109 12.65 -26.42 7.60
C LEU A 109 12.76 -25.18 8.51
N LYS A 110 13.54 -24.20 8.09
CA LYS A 110 13.63 -22.91 8.77
C LYS A 110 12.31 -22.16 8.61
N TRP A 111 11.80 -21.63 9.71
CA TRP A 111 10.57 -20.82 9.71
C TRP A 111 10.68 -19.66 8.71
N THR A 112 9.64 -19.49 7.90
CA THR A 112 9.48 -18.35 7.01
C THR A 112 8.30 -17.51 7.46
N GLU A 113 8.46 -16.20 7.32
CA GLU A 113 7.46 -15.22 7.73
C GLU A 113 6.14 -15.44 6.98
N PRO A 114 4.97 -15.20 7.60
CA PRO A 114 3.70 -15.24 6.91
C PRO A 114 3.63 -14.18 5.81
N MET A 115 2.99 -14.54 4.70
CA MET A 115 2.68 -13.62 3.61
C MET A 115 1.37 -12.89 3.92
N ASP A 116 1.39 -11.55 3.88
CA ASP A 116 0.18 -10.73 4.05
C ASP A 116 -0.09 -9.95 2.76
N ARG A 117 -1.04 -10.45 1.97
CA ARG A 117 -1.40 -9.84 0.68
C ARG A 117 -2.50 -8.81 0.84
N VAL A 118 -2.36 -7.75 0.07
CA VAL A 118 -3.32 -6.65 0.00
C VAL A 118 -4.55 -7.08 -0.79
N THR A 119 -4.34 -7.80 -1.90
CA THR A 119 -5.42 -8.28 -2.77
C THR A 119 -6.45 -9.14 -2.06
N ASP A 120 -6.04 -9.83 -1.00
CA ASP A 120 -6.90 -10.76 -0.26
C ASP A 120 -7.86 -10.03 0.70
N LYS A 121 -7.69 -8.71 0.86
CA LYS A 121 -8.48 -7.85 1.77
C LYS A 121 -9.39 -6.86 1.03
N GLU A 122 -9.46 -6.91 -0.30
CA GLU A 122 -9.98 -5.78 -1.06
C GLU A 122 -11.50 -5.64 -1.12
N ASP A 123 -12.31 -6.70 -0.93
CA ASP A 123 -13.76 -6.55 -1.13
C ASP A 123 -14.62 -7.38 -0.17
N GLU A 124 -15.33 -6.69 0.73
CA GLU A 124 -16.59 -7.15 1.30
C GLU A 124 -17.73 -6.44 0.56
N PHE A 125 -18.37 -7.12 -0.39
CA PHE A 125 -19.54 -6.59 -1.06
C PHE A 125 -20.74 -6.62 -0.12
N LYS A 126 -21.47 -5.51 0.00
CA LYS A 126 -22.82 -5.55 0.54
C LYS A 126 -23.72 -6.12 -0.56
N ILE A 127 -24.23 -7.32 -0.35
CA ILE A 127 -25.16 -7.96 -1.28
C ILE A 127 -26.56 -7.41 -0.98
N GLY A 128 -27.18 -6.78 -1.97
CA GLY A 128 -28.53 -6.25 -1.91
C GLY A 128 -29.37 -6.69 -3.11
N VAL A 129 -30.66 -6.42 -3.04
CA VAL A 129 -31.58 -6.60 -4.16
C VAL A 129 -31.93 -5.21 -4.68
N GLU A 130 -31.61 -4.95 -5.95
CA GLU A 130 -31.99 -3.72 -6.65
C GLU A 130 -33.46 -3.82 -7.12
N ASP A 131 -34.10 -2.67 -7.39
CA ASP A 131 -35.54 -2.50 -7.69
C ASP A 131 -36.12 -3.47 -8.76
N ASN A 132 -35.28 -4.08 -9.59
CA ASN A 132 -35.66 -5.08 -10.60
C ASN A 132 -35.50 -6.55 -10.13
N ALA A 133 -35.48 -6.79 -8.81
CA ALA A 133 -35.25 -8.11 -8.19
C ALA A 133 -33.92 -8.78 -8.60
N LYS A 134 -32.93 -8.00 -9.04
CA LYS A 134 -31.59 -8.48 -9.35
C LYS A 134 -30.71 -8.38 -8.11
N LEU A 135 -29.95 -9.44 -7.83
CA LEU A 135 -28.91 -9.41 -6.80
C LEU A 135 -27.75 -8.54 -7.31
N VAL A 136 -27.40 -7.51 -6.55
CA VAL A 136 -26.29 -6.60 -6.84
C VAL A 136 -25.39 -6.53 -5.61
N GLY A 137 -24.08 -6.67 -5.82
CA GLY A 137 -23.07 -6.38 -4.80
C GLY A 137 -22.62 -4.93 -4.95
N VAL A 138 -22.86 -4.10 -3.94
CA VAL A 138 -22.40 -2.70 -3.94
C VAL A 138 -21.33 -2.55 -2.86
N SER A 139 -20.17 -2.01 -3.25
CA SER A 139 -19.12 -1.57 -2.32
C SER A 139 -19.09 -0.05 -2.38
N GLU A 140 -19.60 0.60 -1.34
CA GLU A 140 -19.51 2.05 -1.18
C GLU A 140 -18.28 2.39 -0.33
N GLU A 141 -17.31 3.03 -0.93
CA GLU A 141 -16.12 3.53 -0.26
C GLU A 141 -15.81 4.96 -0.72
N PHE A 142 -15.38 5.82 0.21
CA PHE A 142 -14.90 7.15 -0.14
C PHE A 142 -13.60 7.06 -0.94
N LEU A 143 -13.53 7.80 -2.05
CA LEU A 143 -12.35 7.82 -2.93
C LEU A 143 -11.07 8.20 -2.18
N LYS A 144 -11.16 9.12 -1.21
CA LYS A 144 -10.05 9.55 -0.35
C LYS A 144 -9.51 8.38 0.48
N ASP A 145 -10.39 7.61 1.11
CA ASP A 145 -10.00 6.49 1.97
C ASP A 145 -9.36 5.38 1.15
N ARG A 146 -9.91 5.12 -0.05
CA ARG A 146 -9.32 4.17 -0.99
C ARG A 146 -7.90 4.58 -1.39
N LEU A 147 -7.71 5.84 -1.74
CA LEU A 147 -6.39 6.38 -2.09
C LEU A 147 -5.40 6.27 -0.92
N ASP A 148 -5.81 6.66 0.28
CA ASP A 148 -4.95 6.62 1.46
C ASP A 148 -4.59 5.18 1.84
N ARG A 149 -5.53 4.24 1.67
CA ARG A 149 -5.30 2.80 1.82
C ARG A 149 -4.26 2.27 0.83
N PHE A 150 -4.41 2.55 -0.47
CA PHE A 150 -3.41 2.15 -1.47
C PHE A 150 -2.04 2.81 -1.24
N LYS A 151 -1.98 4.08 -0.79
CA LYS A 151 -0.71 4.73 -0.41
C LYS A 151 -0.06 4.02 0.78
N GLY A 152 -0.86 3.64 1.78
CA GLY A 152 -0.41 2.86 2.93
C GLY A 152 0.16 1.51 2.50
N TYR A 153 -0.54 0.80 1.63
CA TYR A 153 -0.07 -0.47 1.06
C TYR A 153 1.21 -0.33 0.24
N LYS A 154 1.31 0.70 -0.61
CA LYS A 154 2.54 1.00 -1.34
C LYS A 154 3.74 1.19 -0.39
N SER A 155 3.56 1.99 0.67
CA SER A 155 4.60 2.23 1.67
C SER A 155 5.01 0.95 2.40
N LEU A 156 4.04 0.11 2.77
CA LEU A 156 4.31 -1.19 3.39
C LEU A 156 5.08 -2.11 2.44
N LEU A 157 4.66 -2.23 1.19
CA LEU A 157 5.29 -3.09 0.19
C LEU A 157 6.73 -2.65 -0.11
N HIS A 158 7.01 -1.35 -0.17
CA HIS A 158 8.40 -0.86 -0.29
C HIS A 158 9.27 -1.32 0.87
N LYS A 159 8.80 -1.17 2.12
CA LYS A 159 9.55 -1.66 3.29
C LYS A 159 9.81 -3.17 3.21
N ARG A 160 8.81 -3.95 2.80
CA ARG A 160 8.96 -5.40 2.62
C ARG A 160 9.91 -5.76 1.48
N GLN A 161 9.91 -4.98 0.41
CA GLN A 161 10.85 -5.14 -0.69
C GLN A 161 12.29 -4.99 -0.18
N ASP A 162 12.59 -3.88 0.50
CA ASP A 162 13.92 -3.60 1.04
C ASP A 162 14.36 -4.69 2.03
N GLU A 163 13.47 -5.07 2.97
CA GLU A 163 13.71 -6.13 3.95
C GLU A 163 14.02 -7.48 3.28
N TYR A 164 13.28 -7.85 2.23
CA TYR A 164 13.51 -9.12 1.54
C TYR A 164 14.73 -9.08 0.64
N GLU A 165 15.04 -7.96 -0.02
CA GLU A 165 16.28 -7.81 -0.79
C GLU A 165 17.52 -7.99 0.09
N GLU A 166 17.51 -7.39 1.28
CA GLU A 166 18.57 -7.56 2.27
C GLU A 166 18.67 -9.02 2.74
N LYS A 167 17.55 -9.61 3.20
CA LYS A 167 17.51 -11.00 3.68
C LYS A 167 17.93 -12.01 2.59
N VAL A 168 17.55 -11.78 1.34
CA VAL A 168 17.97 -12.61 0.20
C VAL A 168 19.47 -12.50 -0.03
N SER A 169 20.02 -11.29 0.07
CA SER A 169 21.46 -11.05 -0.11
C SER A 169 22.28 -11.74 0.97
N ILE A 170 21.86 -11.61 2.24
CA ILE A 170 22.47 -12.30 3.38
C ILE A 170 22.41 -13.81 3.18
N CYS A 171 21.22 -14.36 2.92
CA CYS A 171 21.04 -15.81 2.74
C CYS A 171 21.91 -16.36 1.61
N LYS A 172 22.02 -15.65 0.47
CA LYS A 172 22.88 -16.06 -0.64
C LYS A 172 24.36 -16.03 -0.27
N ALA A 173 24.80 -15.05 0.52
CA ALA A 173 26.18 -14.98 1.00
C ALA A 173 26.50 -16.15 1.96
N GLU A 174 25.61 -16.41 2.92
CA GLU A 174 25.74 -17.53 3.87
C GLU A 174 25.74 -18.88 3.16
N LEU A 175 24.84 -19.10 2.20
CA LEU A 175 24.80 -20.33 1.42
C LEU A 175 26.09 -20.56 0.61
N ARG A 176 26.69 -19.48 0.07
CA ARG A 176 27.98 -19.57 -0.62
C ARG A 176 29.10 -19.95 0.35
N ALA A 177 29.12 -19.35 1.54
CA ALA A 177 30.09 -19.66 2.57
C ALA A 177 29.99 -21.13 3.03
N GLN A 178 28.77 -21.63 3.27
CA GLN A 178 28.52 -23.03 3.65
C GLN A 178 28.98 -24.02 2.56
N LYS A 179 28.70 -23.71 1.30
CA LYS A 179 29.17 -24.54 0.17
C LYS A 179 30.68 -24.57 0.06
N ALA A 180 31.34 -23.43 0.28
CA ALA A 180 32.80 -23.36 0.27
C ALA A 180 33.40 -24.18 1.42
N SER A 181 32.85 -24.10 2.63
CA SER A 181 33.34 -24.88 3.77
C SER A 181 33.11 -26.38 3.64
N ASN A 182 32.01 -26.81 3.00
CA ASN A 182 31.74 -28.23 2.76
C ASN A 182 32.58 -28.81 1.61
N GLY A 183 32.91 -27.99 0.60
CA GLY A 183 33.77 -28.39 -0.50
C GLY A 183 35.22 -28.68 -0.08
N THR A 184 35.66 -28.11 1.04
CA THR A 184 37.01 -28.33 1.61
C THR A 184 37.13 -29.55 2.54
N VAL A 185 36.07 -30.33 2.78
CA VAL A 185 36.09 -31.46 3.72
C VAL A 185 36.37 -32.81 3.02
N ASN A 186 36.59 -32.83 1.71
CA ASN A 186 36.82 -34.06 0.93
C ASN A 186 38.18 -34.11 0.21
N GLU A 187 39.23 -33.49 0.76
CA GLU A 187 40.63 -33.80 0.40
C GLU A 187 41.37 -34.44 1.58
#